data_AF-A0A846WV27-F1
#
_entry.id   AF-A0A846WV27-F1
#
_cell.length_a   1.000
_cell.length_b   1.000
_cell.length_c   1.000
_cell.angle_alpha   90.00
_cell.angle_beta   90.00
_cell.angle_gamma   90.00
#
_symmetry.space_group_name_H-M   'P 1'
#
loop_
_entity.id
_entity.type
_entity.pdbx_description
1 polymer ?
#
loop_
_entity_poly.entity_id
_entity_poly.type
_entity_poly.pdbx_seq_one_letter_code
_entity_poly.pdbx_strand_id
1 'polypeptide(L)'
;MAHMSTSSMSSAAADLTVHSIIDARARLAGVVSVSPLQPCERLSALTGAKVFLKREDLQVVRSYKIRGAYNLMAQLTDAEKAAGVVAASAGNHAQGVAFACRAMEVHGRIYVPTTTPKQKRDRIRAHGGRYVELIATGETYDAAAAAAFEDVAATGATWVHAFDDPRTTAGQGTIGVELVEQLGGVVPDVTVMPVGGAGCFAGVTRYLRSQSPAATIVGAEPAGAPSLARAIEAGGPVDLPTIDPFVDGAAVKKIGRIGYEVAVSEGAVVWPAHSVHDVAARELGIIEVDEGAVCTAMLDLYQNEGVIAEPAGALSVAALAQLRFEPGATVVCLLSGGNNDVSRYNEVIERSLVHKGLKHYFLVAFPQEPGALRRFLDEVLGPDDDITLFEYVKRNNRDTGEALVGVELGRAADLGALLERMNDSRLHCERLEPGSPAYRYLT
;
A
#
# COMPACT_ATOMS: atom_id res chain seq x y z
N MET A 1 -12.70 43.09 -7.59
CA MET A 1 -11.35 43.41 -7.08
C MET A 1 -11.46 43.64 -5.59
N ALA A 2 -11.12 42.63 -4.80
CA ALA A 2 -10.83 42.77 -3.37
C ALA A 2 -9.59 41.91 -3.14
N HIS A 3 -8.45 42.57 -2.96
CA HIS A 3 -7.18 41.95 -2.64
C HIS A 3 -7.30 41.29 -1.26
N MET A 4 -7.37 39.96 -1.23
CA MET A 4 -7.00 39.23 -0.02
C MET A 4 -5.47 39.28 0.08
N SER A 5 -5.04 39.99 1.12
CA SER A 5 -3.69 40.05 1.64
C SER A 5 -3.02 38.66 1.63
N THR A 6 -1.84 38.59 1.01
CA THR A 6 -0.89 37.50 1.14
C THR A 6 -0.36 37.46 2.58
N SER A 7 -1.13 36.86 3.47
CA SER A 7 -0.60 36.29 4.70
C SER A 7 0.38 35.18 4.29
N SER A 8 1.64 35.30 4.70
CA SER A 8 2.63 34.23 4.58
C SER A 8 2.12 33.03 5.38
N MET A 9 1.50 32.05 4.72
CA MET A 9 1.15 30.78 5.35
C MET A 9 2.46 30.14 5.83
N SER A 10 2.62 30.04 7.15
CA SER A 10 3.61 29.14 7.75
C SER A 10 3.45 27.76 7.11
N SER A 11 4.52 27.13 6.64
CA SER A 11 4.40 25.83 5.98
C SER A 11 3.93 24.79 7.00
N ALA A 12 2.96 23.95 6.64
CA ALA A 12 2.47 22.91 7.54
C ALA A 12 3.57 21.90 7.91
N ALA A 13 4.57 21.72 7.03
CA ALA A 13 5.77 20.94 7.34
C ALA A 13 6.70 21.61 8.37
N ALA A 14 6.63 22.92 8.60
CA ALA A 14 7.45 23.61 9.59
C ALA A 14 7.15 23.14 11.02
N ASP A 15 5.91 22.71 11.28
CA ASP A 15 5.47 22.20 12.58
C ASP A 15 5.91 20.74 12.83
N LEU A 16 6.35 20.03 11.79
CA LEU A 16 7.00 18.72 11.92
C LEU A 16 8.49 18.90 12.25
N THR A 17 8.79 19.02 13.54
CA THR A 17 10.16 19.14 14.03
C THR A 17 10.69 17.81 14.55
N VAL A 18 12.02 17.68 14.63
CA VAL A 18 12.66 16.51 15.27
C VAL A 18 12.26 16.41 16.74
N HIS A 19 12.12 17.55 17.43
CA HIS A 19 11.66 17.60 18.81
C HIS A 19 10.22 17.07 18.95
N SER A 20 9.31 17.42 18.03
CA SER A 20 7.93 16.90 18.11
C SER A 20 7.85 15.39 17.89
N ILE A 21 8.78 14.80 17.12
CA ILE A 21 8.94 13.34 16.96
C ILE A 21 9.47 12.69 18.25
N ILE A 22 10.46 13.29 18.90
CA ILE A 22 11.00 12.80 20.18
C ILE A 22 9.93 12.89 21.28
N ASP A 23 9.18 13.99 21.36
CA ASP A 23 8.07 14.13 22.30
C ASP A 23 6.97 13.08 22.02
N ALA A 24 6.69 12.81 20.75
CA ALA A 24 5.75 11.77 20.38
C ALA A 24 6.21 10.38 20.85
N ARG A 25 7.52 10.09 20.82
CA ARG A 25 8.07 8.83 21.34
C ARG A 25 7.75 8.66 22.82
N ALA A 26 7.84 9.73 23.61
CA ALA A 26 7.47 9.73 25.02
C ALA A 26 5.96 9.54 25.23
N ARG A 27 5.10 10.25 24.48
CA ARG A 27 3.63 10.11 24.58
C ARG A 27 3.13 8.70 24.24
N LEU A 28 3.85 8.00 23.37
CA LEU A 28 3.50 6.66 22.91
C LEU A 28 4.03 5.53 23.82
N ALA A 29 4.86 5.85 24.82
CA ALA A 29 5.37 4.87 25.77
C ALA A 29 4.23 4.17 26.53
N GLY A 30 4.25 2.85 26.55
CA GLY A 30 3.20 2.03 27.19
C GLY A 30 1.92 1.85 26.37
N VAL A 31 1.81 2.49 25.21
CA VAL A 31 0.63 2.42 24.33
C VAL A 31 0.93 1.60 23.09
N VAL A 32 2.05 1.89 22.45
CA VAL A 32 2.54 1.15 21.28
C VAL A 32 3.72 0.30 21.70
N SER A 33 3.81 -0.92 21.18
CA SER A 33 5.01 -1.74 21.34
C SER A 33 6.12 -1.21 20.45
N VAL A 34 7.37 -1.28 20.92
CA VAL A 34 8.55 -1.14 20.05
C VAL A 34 8.55 -2.35 19.13
N SER A 35 8.22 -2.16 17.85
CA SER A 35 8.07 -3.28 16.94
C SER A 35 9.44 -3.90 16.62
N PRO A 36 9.51 -5.22 16.39
CA PRO A 36 10.76 -5.88 16.04
C PRO A 36 11.42 -5.29 14.78
N LEU A 37 12.74 -5.13 14.83
CA LEU A 37 13.60 -4.96 13.65
C LEU A 37 14.30 -6.30 13.40
N GLN A 38 13.80 -7.06 12.43
CA GLN A 38 14.20 -8.46 12.24
C GLN A 38 15.11 -8.61 11.02
N PRO A 39 16.28 -9.25 11.12
CA PRO A 39 17.06 -9.59 9.94
C PRO A 39 16.28 -10.58 9.06
N CYS A 40 16.38 -10.43 7.74
CA CYS A 40 15.78 -11.33 6.77
C CYS A 40 16.89 -11.93 5.88
N GLU A 41 17.29 -13.17 6.19
CA GLU A 41 18.41 -13.84 5.53
C GLU A 41 18.16 -14.06 4.04
N ARG A 42 16.93 -14.44 3.66
CA ARG A 42 16.57 -14.65 2.25
C ARG A 42 16.71 -13.38 1.43
N LEU A 43 16.13 -12.27 1.90
CA LEU A 43 16.23 -10.99 1.20
C LEU A 43 17.67 -10.45 1.21
N SER A 44 18.42 -10.70 2.28
CA SER A 44 19.85 -10.36 2.34
C SER A 44 20.66 -11.12 1.27
N ALA A 45 20.42 -12.42 1.12
CA ALA A 45 21.07 -13.23 0.10
C ALA A 45 20.69 -12.81 -1.33
N LEU A 46 19.42 -12.45 -1.56
CA LEU A 46 18.92 -12.01 -2.87
C LEU A 46 19.50 -10.66 -3.31
N THR A 47 19.77 -9.77 -2.37
CA THR A 47 20.19 -8.39 -2.65
C THR A 47 21.69 -8.15 -2.47
N GLY A 48 22.39 -9.03 -1.75
CA GLY A 48 23.77 -8.83 -1.32
C GLY A 48 23.92 -7.82 -0.16
N ALA A 49 22.81 -7.24 0.33
CA ALA A 49 22.76 -6.32 1.45
C ALA A 49 22.41 -7.04 2.76
N LYS A 50 22.49 -6.35 3.90
CA LYS A 50 21.95 -6.79 5.18
C LYS A 50 20.54 -6.23 5.33
N VAL A 51 19.53 -7.03 4.97
CA VAL A 51 18.13 -6.60 4.94
C VAL A 51 17.47 -6.86 6.30
N PHE A 52 16.83 -5.83 6.83
CA PHE A 52 16.01 -5.88 8.04
C PHE A 52 14.56 -5.49 7.73
N LEU A 53 13.62 -6.16 8.40
CA LEU A 53 12.19 -5.87 8.35
C LEU A 53 11.77 -5.16 9.62
N LYS A 54 11.25 -3.93 9.50
CA LYS A 54 10.62 -3.21 10.61
C LYS A 54 9.14 -3.60 10.68
N ARG A 55 8.79 -4.42 11.68
CA ARG A 55 7.53 -5.20 11.77
C ARG A 55 6.35 -4.41 12.36
N GLU A 56 5.94 -3.30 11.74
CA GLU A 56 4.76 -2.54 12.20
C GLU A 56 3.43 -3.30 12.01
N ASP A 57 3.42 -4.38 11.23
CA ASP A 57 2.32 -5.35 11.14
C ASP A 57 2.03 -6.08 12.46
N LEU A 58 2.99 -6.11 13.40
CA LEU A 58 2.85 -6.71 14.73
C LEU A 58 2.34 -5.73 15.81
N GLN A 59 2.05 -4.49 15.43
CA GLN A 59 1.48 -3.51 16.36
C GLN A 59 0.06 -3.93 16.81
N VAL A 60 -0.46 -3.36 17.89
CA VAL A 60 -1.77 -3.72 18.47
C VAL A 60 -2.97 -3.61 17.50
N VAL A 61 -2.92 -2.67 16.56
CA VAL A 61 -3.90 -2.53 15.45
C VAL A 61 -3.39 -3.10 14.13
N ARG A 62 -2.33 -3.91 14.19
CA ARG A 62 -1.63 -4.57 13.08
C ARG A 62 -1.15 -3.62 11.97
N SER A 63 -0.81 -2.40 12.34
CA SER A 63 -0.19 -1.40 11.47
C SER A 63 0.38 -0.23 12.28
N TYR A 64 1.22 0.57 11.64
CA TYR A 64 1.82 1.76 12.26
C TYR A 64 0.82 2.85 12.67
N LYS A 65 -0.41 2.84 12.12
CA LYS A 65 -1.36 3.97 12.18
C LYS A 65 -1.72 4.40 13.61
N ILE A 66 -1.64 3.49 14.58
CA ILE A 66 -1.88 3.83 16.00
C ILE A 66 -0.92 4.91 16.51
N ARG A 67 0.32 4.96 16.03
CA ARG A 67 1.32 5.91 16.55
C ARG A 67 0.88 7.35 16.33
N GLY A 68 0.51 7.70 15.10
CA GLY A 68 0.03 9.05 14.79
C GLY A 68 -1.38 9.34 15.32
N ALA A 69 -2.31 8.39 15.25
CA ALA A 69 -3.65 8.59 15.78
C ALA A 69 -3.62 8.91 17.29
N TYR A 70 -2.89 8.09 18.06
CA TYR A 70 -2.74 8.31 19.49
C TYR A 70 -1.93 9.57 19.79
N ASN A 71 -0.83 9.84 19.07
CA ASN A 71 -0.03 11.04 19.35
C ASN A 71 -0.83 12.33 19.11
N LEU A 72 -1.66 12.41 18.06
CA LEU A 72 -2.55 13.55 17.83
C LEU A 72 -3.54 13.69 18.98
N MET A 73 -4.25 12.60 19.32
CA MET A 73 -5.29 12.63 20.34
C MET A 73 -4.76 12.94 21.75
N ALA A 74 -3.54 12.51 22.06
CA ALA A 74 -2.91 12.74 23.36
C ALA A 74 -2.61 14.23 23.61
N GLN A 75 -2.57 15.04 22.55
CA GLN A 75 -2.30 16.48 22.59
C GLN A 75 -3.57 17.33 22.62
N LEU A 76 -4.76 16.71 22.55
CA LEU A 76 -6.02 17.43 22.62
C LEU A 76 -6.24 18.01 24.02
N THR A 77 -6.75 19.23 24.05
CA THR A 77 -7.26 19.89 25.25
C THR A 77 -8.48 19.16 25.80
N ASP A 78 -8.84 19.43 27.06
CA ASP A 78 -10.02 18.83 27.68
C ASP A 78 -11.31 19.23 26.94
N ALA A 79 -11.37 20.45 26.39
CA ALA A 79 -12.50 20.92 25.58
C ALA A 79 -12.62 20.13 24.27
N GLU A 80 -11.50 19.91 23.56
CA GLU A 80 -11.48 19.10 22.33
C GLU A 80 -11.83 17.63 22.62
N LYS A 81 -11.31 17.05 23.71
CA LYS A 81 -11.66 15.70 24.14
C LYS A 81 -13.14 15.57 24.49
N ALA A 82 -13.73 16.59 25.12
CA ALA A 82 -15.15 16.62 25.43
C ALA A 82 -16.03 16.76 24.19
N ALA A 83 -15.59 17.51 23.17
CA ALA A 83 -16.27 17.58 21.87
C ALA A 83 -16.14 16.27 21.07
N GLY A 84 -15.11 15.47 21.36
CA GLY A 84 -14.83 14.20 20.73
C GLY A 84 -14.00 14.32 19.46
N VAL A 85 -13.78 13.20 18.79
CA VAL A 85 -12.96 13.12 17.57
C VAL A 85 -13.71 12.52 16.38
N VAL A 86 -13.31 12.90 15.18
CA VAL A 86 -13.92 12.42 13.93
C VAL A 86 -12.84 11.95 12.97
N ALA A 87 -13.09 10.84 12.29
CA ALA A 87 -12.24 10.37 11.19
C ALA A 87 -13.08 9.70 10.10
N ALA A 88 -12.60 9.74 8.85
CA ALA A 88 -13.12 8.91 7.78
C ALA A 88 -12.06 7.91 7.31
N SER A 89 -12.35 6.61 7.45
CA SER A 89 -11.50 5.53 6.95
C SER A 89 -12.21 4.19 7.20
N ALA A 90 -12.06 3.25 6.28
CA ALA A 90 -12.51 1.86 6.46
C ALA A 90 -11.36 0.90 6.82
N GLY A 91 -10.14 1.41 7.04
CA GLY A 91 -8.91 0.60 7.10
C GLY A 91 -8.08 0.84 8.36
N ASN A 92 -6.75 0.83 8.19
CA ASN A 92 -5.79 0.91 9.29
C ASN A 92 -5.91 2.19 10.13
N HIS A 93 -6.20 3.33 9.49
CA HIS A 93 -6.39 4.58 10.22
C HIS A 93 -7.59 4.51 11.17
N ALA A 94 -8.73 3.98 10.71
CA ALA A 94 -9.92 3.80 11.54
C ALA A 94 -9.66 2.91 12.76
N GLN A 95 -8.92 1.82 12.57
CA GLN A 95 -8.55 0.93 13.69
C GLN A 95 -7.63 1.65 14.69
N GLY A 96 -6.67 2.44 14.20
CA GLY A 96 -5.79 3.26 15.04
C GLY A 96 -6.55 4.31 15.86
N VAL A 97 -7.45 5.08 15.22
CA VAL A 97 -8.31 6.06 15.90
C VAL A 97 -9.22 5.36 16.89
N ALA A 98 -9.85 4.25 16.50
CA ALA A 98 -10.76 3.53 17.37
C ALA A 98 -10.07 3.02 18.64
N PHE A 99 -8.89 2.44 18.50
CA PHE A 99 -8.10 2.01 19.64
C PHE A 99 -7.71 3.20 20.53
N ALA A 100 -7.29 4.32 19.94
CA ALA A 100 -6.92 5.52 20.70
C ALA A 100 -8.11 6.12 21.47
N CYS A 101 -9.31 6.16 20.87
CA CYS A 101 -10.56 6.55 21.55
C CYS A 101 -10.80 5.70 22.80
N ARG A 102 -10.69 4.37 22.68
CA ARG A 102 -10.87 3.46 23.80
C ARG A 102 -9.80 3.64 24.88
N ALA A 103 -8.54 3.78 24.48
CA ALA A 103 -7.42 3.89 25.42
C ALA A 103 -7.45 5.19 26.23
N MET A 104 -7.93 6.29 25.63
CA MET A 104 -8.04 7.60 26.29
C MET A 104 -9.44 7.90 26.85
N GLU A 105 -10.38 7.01 26.65
CA GLU A 105 -11.80 7.21 26.99
C GLU A 105 -12.45 8.44 26.33
N VAL A 106 -12.03 8.75 25.10
CA VAL A 106 -12.55 9.87 24.30
C VAL A 106 -13.56 9.33 23.29
N HIS A 107 -14.72 9.97 23.18
CA HIS A 107 -15.72 9.59 22.20
C HIS A 107 -15.26 9.94 20.78
N GLY A 108 -15.35 8.98 19.86
CA GLY A 108 -15.03 9.15 18.45
C GLY A 108 -16.14 8.71 17.52
N ARG A 109 -16.30 9.41 16.41
CA ARG A 109 -17.18 9.04 15.31
C ARG A 109 -16.34 8.70 14.09
N ILE A 110 -16.51 7.49 13.57
CA ILE A 110 -15.76 7.00 12.41
C ILE A 110 -16.71 6.79 11.25
N TYR A 111 -16.48 7.52 10.18
CA TYR A 111 -17.27 7.47 8.96
C TYR A 111 -16.68 6.47 7.98
N VAL A 112 -17.53 5.59 7.45
CA VAL A 112 -17.20 4.57 6.46
C VAL A 112 -18.24 4.53 5.35
N PRO A 113 -17.88 4.16 4.11
CA PRO A 113 -18.85 3.86 3.07
C PRO A 113 -19.82 2.75 3.50
N THR A 114 -21.07 2.81 3.05
CA THR A 114 -22.09 1.76 3.30
C THR A 114 -21.65 0.40 2.74
N THR A 115 -20.89 0.42 1.65
CA THR A 115 -20.29 -0.74 0.95
C THR A 115 -19.12 -1.38 1.71
N THR A 116 -18.65 -0.78 2.81
CA THR A 116 -17.51 -1.31 3.59
C THR A 116 -17.79 -2.74 4.08
N PRO A 117 -16.93 -3.73 3.82
CA PRO A 117 -17.16 -5.11 4.26
C PRO A 117 -17.41 -5.24 5.77
N LYS A 118 -18.31 -6.15 6.16
CA LYS A 118 -18.68 -6.38 7.56
C LYS A 118 -17.46 -6.64 8.44
N GLN A 119 -16.50 -7.43 7.96
CA GLN A 119 -15.28 -7.77 8.70
C GLN A 119 -14.45 -6.52 9.07
N LYS A 120 -14.26 -5.57 8.12
CA LYS A 120 -13.54 -4.32 8.39
C LYS A 120 -14.28 -3.48 9.45
N ARG A 121 -15.61 -3.38 9.36
CA ARG A 121 -16.45 -2.67 10.35
C ARG A 121 -16.37 -3.29 11.74
N ASP A 122 -16.44 -4.62 11.82
CA ASP A 122 -16.40 -5.33 13.10
C ASP A 122 -15.04 -5.18 13.79
N ARG A 123 -13.92 -5.17 13.04
CA ARG A 123 -12.59 -4.85 13.59
C ARG A 123 -12.52 -3.46 14.19
N ILE A 124 -13.04 -2.44 13.50
CA ILE A 124 -13.08 -1.05 14.01
C ILE A 124 -13.87 -1.00 15.33
N ARG A 125 -15.05 -1.64 15.37
CA ARG A 125 -15.87 -1.72 16.59
C ARG A 125 -15.16 -2.47 17.73
N ALA A 126 -14.46 -3.56 17.43
CA ALA A 126 -13.72 -4.33 18.44
C ALA A 126 -12.60 -3.51 19.09
N HIS A 127 -11.88 -2.70 18.30
CA HIS A 127 -10.86 -1.79 18.83
C HIS A 127 -11.47 -0.64 19.65
N GLY A 128 -12.56 -0.04 19.16
CA GLY A 128 -13.19 1.13 19.79
C GLY A 128 -14.11 0.86 20.97
N GLY A 129 -14.78 -0.29 21.00
CA GLY A 129 -15.80 -0.62 22.00
C GLY A 129 -16.87 0.46 22.10
N ARG A 130 -17.25 0.83 23.32
CA ARG A 130 -18.28 1.85 23.59
C ARG A 130 -17.87 3.29 23.25
N TYR A 131 -16.59 3.54 22.99
CA TYR A 131 -16.07 4.88 22.75
C TYR A 131 -16.14 5.28 21.28
N VAL A 132 -16.51 4.35 20.40
CA VAL A 132 -16.59 4.61 18.95
C VAL A 132 -17.99 4.35 18.43
N GLU A 133 -18.54 5.37 17.79
CA GLU A 133 -19.69 5.22 16.91
C GLU A 133 -19.18 5.04 15.46
N LEU A 134 -19.60 3.95 14.82
CA LEU A 134 -19.27 3.69 13.42
C LEU A 134 -20.45 4.08 12.53
N ILE A 135 -20.28 5.14 11.75
CA ILE A 135 -21.32 5.75 10.92
C ILE A 135 -21.09 5.31 9.47
N ALA A 136 -21.98 4.45 8.96
CA ALA A 136 -21.95 4.01 7.58
C ALA A 136 -22.80 4.96 6.72
N THR A 137 -22.17 5.75 5.85
CA THR A 137 -22.86 6.72 4.99
C THR A 137 -22.14 6.88 3.66
N GLY A 138 -22.89 7.22 2.61
CA GLY A 138 -22.38 7.33 1.24
C GLY A 138 -21.93 5.99 0.64
N GLU A 139 -21.88 5.92 -0.68
CA GLU A 139 -21.41 4.71 -1.39
C GLU A 139 -19.89 4.71 -1.61
N THR A 140 -19.25 5.87 -1.49
CA THR A 140 -17.82 6.09 -1.76
C THR A 140 -17.09 6.64 -0.54
N TYR A 141 -15.76 6.50 -0.54
CA TYR A 141 -14.90 7.12 0.48
C TYR A 141 -15.09 8.64 0.54
N ASP A 142 -15.14 9.31 -0.61
CA ASP A 142 -15.30 10.76 -0.70
C ASP A 142 -16.62 11.23 -0.06
N ALA A 143 -17.72 10.49 -0.26
CA ALA A 143 -19.00 10.79 0.36
C ALA A 143 -18.96 10.61 1.90
N ALA A 144 -18.32 9.53 2.38
CA ALA A 144 -18.14 9.32 3.82
C ALA A 144 -17.25 10.39 4.45
N ALA A 145 -16.18 10.81 3.76
CA ALA A 145 -15.28 11.87 4.21
C ALA A 145 -15.99 13.24 4.26
N ALA A 146 -16.80 13.57 3.25
CA ALA A 146 -17.59 14.80 3.24
C ALA A 146 -18.55 14.88 4.44
N ALA A 147 -19.29 13.81 4.72
CA ALA A 147 -20.19 13.74 5.89
C ALA A 147 -19.43 13.89 7.22
N ALA A 148 -18.20 13.36 7.29
CA ALA A 148 -17.35 13.49 8.46
C ALA A 148 -16.84 14.93 8.65
N PHE A 149 -16.53 15.65 7.57
CA PHE A 149 -16.20 17.08 7.64
C PHE A 149 -17.39 17.94 8.08
N GLU A 150 -18.61 17.61 7.64
CA GLU A 150 -19.83 18.28 8.10
C GLU A 150 -20.04 18.08 9.61
N ASP A 151 -19.79 16.88 10.14
CA ASP A 151 -19.88 16.59 11.57
C ASP A 151 -18.85 17.36 12.40
N VAL A 152 -17.61 17.47 11.92
CA VAL A 152 -16.57 18.33 12.52
C VAL A 152 -17.06 19.77 12.62
N ALA A 153 -17.60 20.31 11.52
CA ALA A 153 -18.11 21.68 11.49
C ALA A 153 -19.32 21.90 12.42
N ALA A 154 -20.21 20.90 12.52
CA ALA A 154 -21.43 20.99 13.32
C ALA A 154 -21.19 20.83 14.83
N THR A 155 -20.23 19.99 15.24
CA THR A 155 -20.05 19.58 16.64
C THR A 155 -18.83 20.20 17.31
N GLY A 156 -17.89 20.73 16.52
CA GLY A 156 -16.59 21.19 17.03
C GLY A 156 -15.64 20.06 17.41
N ALA A 157 -15.96 18.81 17.05
CA ALA A 157 -15.10 17.67 17.26
C ALA A 157 -13.80 17.79 16.44
N THR A 158 -12.70 17.20 16.92
CA THR A 158 -11.41 17.29 16.24
C THR A 158 -11.30 16.26 15.12
N TRP A 159 -10.96 16.72 13.91
CA TRP A 159 -10.58 15.85 12.80
C TRP A 159 -9.24 15.16 13.06
N VAL A 160 -9.22 13.83 13.07
CA VAL A 160 -7.98 13.04 13.19
C VAL A 160 -7.50 12.66 11.80
N HIS A 161 -6.63 13.49 11.23
CA HIS A 161 -6.14 13.28 9.87
C HIS A 161 -5.22 12.04 9.78
N ALA A 162 -5.38 11.24 8.72
CA ALA A 162 -4.67 9.97 8.55
C ALA A 162 -3.17 10.08 8.24
N PHE A 163 -2.73 11.26 7.79
CA PHE A 163 -1.34 11.55 7.40
C PHE A 163 -1.00 13.04 7.42
N ASP A 164 -1.81 13.90 6.79
CA ASP A 164 -1.57 15.35 6.66
C ASP A 164 -1.87 16.20 7.92
N ASP A 165 -1.40 15.76 9.08
CA ASP A 165 -1.36 16.56 10.31
C ASP A 165 0.04 16.41 10.94
N PRO A 166 0.69 17.50 11.40
CA PRO A 166 2.05 17.43 11.96
C PRO A 166 2.14 16.53 13.20
N ARG A 167 1.09 16.49 14.02
CA ARG A 167 1.00 15.63 15.22
C ARG A 167 0.84 14.17 14.82
N THR A 168 -0.01 13.87 13.83
CA THR A 168 -0.10 12.51 13.27
C THR A 168 1.27 12.08 12.73
N THR A 169 1.88 12.90 11.89
CA THR A 169 3.17 12.61 11.25
C THR A 169 4.30 12.45 12.25
N ALA A 170 4.37 13.29 13.28
CA ALA A 170 5.36 13.17 14.36
C ALA A 170 5.24 11.82 15.10
N GLY A 171 4.01 11.36 15.34
CA GLY A 171 3.75 10.03 15.90
C GLY A 171 4.29 8.92 15.00
N GLN A 172 4.05 9.00 13.69
CA GLN A 172 4.58 7.99 12.76
C GLN A 172 6.12 8.04 12.67
N GLY A 173 6.71 9.23 12.78
CA GLY A 173 8.17 9.43 12.77
C GLY A 173 8.91 8.73 13.90
N THR A 174 8.22 8.33 14.98
CA THR A 174 8.81 7.54 16.07
C THR A 174 9.38 6.19 15.61
N ILE A 175 8.93 5.68 14.46
CA ILE A 175 9.56 4.52 13.81
C ILE A 175 11.04 4.81 13.54
N GLY A 176 11.38 6.01 13.03
CA GLY A 176 12.76 6.41 12.77
C GLY A 176 13.62 6.43 14.04
N VAL A 177 13.04 6.86 15.17
CA VAL A 177 13.69 6.81 16.49
C VAL A 177 14.05 5.37 16.85
N GLU A 178 13.07 4.47 16.76
CA GLU A 178 13.27 3.06 17.07
C GLU A 178 14.28 2.39 16.14
N LEU A 179 14.30 2.73 14.85
CA LEU A 179 15.29 2.18 13.91
C LEU A 179 16.72 2.48 14.35
N VAL A 180 17.00 3.74 14.68
CA VAL A 180 18.34 4.16 15.12
C VAL A 180 18.70 3.52 16.47
N GLU A 181 17.75 3.47 17.42
CA GLU A 181 17.96 2.82 18.72
C GLU A 181 18.25 1.31 18.57
N GLN A 182 17.46 0.60 17.76
CA GLN A 182 17.58 -0.84 17.54
C GLN A 182 18.84 -1.22 16.74
N LEU A 183 19.40 -0.29 15.97
CA LEU A 183 20.69 -0.43 15.29
C LEU A 183 21.87 0.11 16.11
N GLY A 184 21.69 0.28 17.43
CA GLY A 184 22.78 0.67 18.34
C GLY A 184 23.23 2.12 18.18
N GLY A 185 22.34 3.01 17.77
CA GLY A 185 22.62 4.43 17.53
C GLY A 185 23.07 4.74 16.09
N VAL A 186 23.09 3.75 15.20
CA VAL A 186 23.51 3.91 13.81
C VAL A 186 22.28 4.07 12.91
N VAL A 187 22.35 5.03 11.97
CA VAL A 187 21.34 5.21 10.93
C VAL A 187 21.53 4.15 9.84
N PRO A 188 20.49 3.45 9.39
CA PRO A 188 20.61 2.48 8.30
C PRO A 188 21.08 3.17 7.01
N ASP A 189 21.87 2.46 6.20
CA ASP A 189 22.38 2.99 4.92
C ASP A 189 21.22 3.33 3.97
N VAL A 190 20.21 2.46 3.90
CA VAL A 190 19.00 2.67 3.09
C VAL A 190 17.74 2.32 3.88
N THR A 191 16.73 3.20 3.83
CA THR A 191 15.38 2.91 4.36
C THR A 191 14.34 2.94 3.24
N VAL A 192 13.70 1.80 2.98
CA VAL A 192 12.64 1.64 1.98
C VAL A 192 11.28 1.66 2.68
N MET A 193 10.39 2.57 2.27
CA MET A 193 9.09 2.79 2.91
C MET A 193 7.96 2.86 1.90
N PRO A 194 6.78 2.27 2.22
CA PRO A 194 5.59 2.50 1.42
C PRO A 194 5.13 3.95 1.54
N VAL A 195 4.66 4.50 0.43
CA VAL A 195 4.13 5.84 0.31
C VAL A 195 2.67 5.75 -0.15
N GLY A 196 1.77 6.20 0.73
CA GLY A 196 0.40 6.58 0.38
C GLY A 196 0.28 8.08 0.53
N GLY A 197 -0.39 8.54 1.60
CA GLY A 197 -0.47 9.97 1.92
C GLY A 197 0.85 10.60 2.44
N ALA A 198 1.97 9.89 2.36
CA ALA A 198 3.33 10.31 2.80
C ALA A 198 3.52 10.80 4.26
N GLY A 199 2.55 10.67 5.16
CA GLY A 199 2.74 11.04 6.58
C GLY A 199 3.83 10.22 7.28
N CYS A 200 3.79 8.89 7.18
CA CYS A 200 4.84 8.03 7.76
C CYS A 200 6.20 8.31 7.12
N PHE A 201 6.23 8.40 5.80
CA PHE A 201 7.41 8.76 5.02
C PHE A 201 8.04 10.05 5.53
N ALA A 202 7.27 11.14 5.63
CA ALA A 202 7.76 12.43 6.10
C ALA A 202 8.33 12.38 7.51
N GLY A 203 7.62 11.77 8.46
CA GLY A 203 8.07 11.68 9.85
C GLY A 203 9.38 10.90 9.99
N VAL A 204 9.48 9.74 9.34
CA VAL A 204 10.69 8.91 9.39
C VAL A 204 11.85 9.59 8.66
N THR A 205 11.61 10.10 7.45
CA THR A 205 12.60 10.85 6.66
C THR A 205 13.21 12.00 7.46
N ARG A 206 12.35 12.84 8.07
CA ARG A 206 12.80 13.99 8.85
C ARG A 206 13.67 13.58 10.04
N TYR A 207 13.29 12.51 10.75
CA TYR A 207 14.10 12.02 11.86
C TYR A 207 15.46 11.47 11.37
N LEU A 208 15.45 10.57 10.38
CA LEU A 208 16.69 9.94 9.90
C LEU A 208 17.67 10.97 9.32
N ARG A 209 17.20 11.93 8.52
CA ARG A 209 18.04 13.01 7.96
C ARG A 209 18.60 13.94 9.03
N SER A 210 17.91 14.11 10.15
CA SER A 210 18.44 14.87 11.29
C SER A 210 19.58 14.16 12.02
N GLN A 211 19.56 12.82 12.06
CA GLN A 211 20.59 12.00 12.68
C GLN A 211 21.79 11.81 11.75
N SER A 212 21.52 11.66 10.45
CA SER A 212 22.53 11.58 9.41
C SER A 212 22.00 12.23 8.13
N PRO A 213 22.55 13.39 7.72
CA PRO A 213 22.23 13.98 6.42
C PRO A 213 22.55 13.07 5.24
N ALA A 214 23.30 11.97 5.47
CA ALA A 214 23.64 10.99 4.46
C ALA A 214 22.69 9.80 4.36
N ALA A 215 21.66 9.72 5.22
CA ALA A 215 20.66 8.66 5.18
C ALA A 215 20.00 8.57 3.79
N THR A 216 20.12 7.43 3.12
CA THR A 216 19.41 7.21 1.84
C THR A 216 18.01 6.68 2.11
N ILE A 217 17.03 7.21 1.39
CA ILE A 217 15.62 6.90 1.58
C ILE A 217 14.99 6.56 0.24
N VAL A 218 14.17 5.51 0.21
CA VAL A 218 13.39 5.13 -0.97
C VAL A 218 11.91 5.07 -0.59
N GLY A 219 11.11 5.92 -1.21
CA GLY A 219 9.66 5.89 -1.14
C GLY A 219 9.09 5.02 -2.26
N ALA A 220 8.34 3.98 -1.91
CA ALA A 220 7.69 3.09 -2.87
C ALA A 220 6.20 3.38 -2.92
N GLU A 221 5.68 3.74 -4.10
CA GLU A 221 4.24 3.91 -4.38
C GLU A 221 3.73 2.74 -5.23
N PRO A 222 2.44 2.37 -5.10
CA PRO A 222 1.82 1.49 -6.09
C PRO A 222 1.74 2.20 -7.45
N ALA A 223 2.07 1.50 -8.53
CA ALA A 223 2.05 2.05 -9.89
C ALA A 223 0.65 2.54 -10.32
N GLY A 224 -0.41 1.92 -9.77
CA GLY A 224 -1.79 2.35 -9.97
C GLY A 224 -2.22 3.54 -9.11
N ALA A 225 -1.41 4.04 -8.18
CA ALA A 225 -1.69 5.27 -7.43
C ALA A 225 -0.42 6.06 -7.00
N PRO A 226 0.40 6.55 -7.96
CA PRO A 226 1.69 7.19 -7.71
C PRO A 226 1.55 8.69 -7.36
N SER A 227 0.86 8.97 -6.25
CA SER A 227 0.41 10.32 -5.89
C SER A 227 1.53 11.32 -5.55
N LEU A 228 2.61 10.88 -4.91
CA LEU A 228 3.77 11.70 -4.57
C LEU A 228 4.63 11.95 -5.81
N ALA A 229 4.89 10.91 -6.61
CA ALA A 229 5.65 11.05 -7.85
C ALA A 229 5.00 12.09 -8.79
N ARG A 230 3.69 11.96 -9.04
CA ARG A 230 2.94 12.93 -9.85
C ARG A 230 2.94 14.34 -9.23
N ALA A 231 2.91 14.46 -7.91
CA ALA A 231 2.99 15.75 -7.24
C ALA A 231 4.36 16.43 -7.37
N ILE A 232 5.45 15.66 -7.30
CA ILE A 232 6.82 16.17 -7.51
C ILE A 232 6.95 16.69 -8.94
N GLU A 233 6.53 15.92 -9.93
CA GLU A 233 6.56 16.30 -11.35
C GLU A 233 5.71 17.55 -11.65
N ALA A 234 4.54 17.67 -11.00
CA ALA A 234 3.65 18.81 -11.16
C ALA A 234 4.05 20.05 -10.34
N GLY A 235 5.04 19.94 -9.44
CA GLY A 235 5.43 21.01 -8.53
C GLY A 235 4.41 21.31 -7.42
N GLY A 236 3.52 20.37 -7.10
CA GLY A 236 2.54 20.48 -6.02
C GLY A 236 1.55 19.31 -5.95
N PRO A 237 0.81 19.15 -4.82
CA PRO A 237 -0.20 18.11 -4.70
C PRO A 237 -1.30 18.23 -5.76
N VAL A 238 -1.44 17.20 -6.59
CA VAL A 238 -2.45 17.09 -7.67
C VAL A 238 -3.32 15.86 -7.47
N ASP A 239 -4.54 15.92 -7.99
CA ASP A 239 -5.47 14.79 -8.01
C ASP A 239 -5.13 13.84 -9.16
N LEU A 240 -4.97 12.56 -8.86
CA LEU A 240 -4.86 11.51 -9.87
C LEU A 240 -6.21 11.34 -10.59
N PRO A 241 -6.21 11.20 -11.93
CA PRO A 241 -7.46 11.03 -12.69
C PRO A 241 -8.11 9.68 -12.40
N THR A 242 -7.30 8.64 -12.18
CA THR A 242 -7.71 7.27 -11.90
C THR A 242 -6.75 6.65 -10.89
N ILE A 243 -7.25 5.73 -10.06
CA ILE A 243 -6.43 4.95 -9.14
C ILE A 243 -6.82 3.46 -9.19
N ASP A 244 -5.85 2.56 -9.02
CA ASP A 244 -6.12 1.17 -8.64
C ASP A 244 -6.27 1.08 -7.11
N PRO A 245 -7.43 0.68 -6.57
CA PRO A 245 -7.65 0.61 -5.13
C PRO A 245 -7.02 -0.62 -4.46
N PHE A 246 -6.36 -1.53 -5.19
CA PHE A 246 -5.86 -2.80 -4.67
C PHE A 246 -4.91 -2.62 -3.50
N VAL A 247 -3.95 -1.71 -3.60
CA VAL A 247 -3.03 -1.37 -2.49
C VAL A 247 -3.69 -0.35 -1.58
N ASP A 248 -4.82 -0.72 -0.96
CA ASP A 248 -5.75 0.17 -0.25
C ASP A 248 -5.10 1.04 0.86
N GLY A 249 -4.03 0.56 1.49
CA GLY A 249 -3.25 1.36 2.46
C GLY A 249 -2.38 2.48 1.86
N ALA A 250 -2.14 2.43 0.54
CA ALA A 250 -1.30 3.36 -0.22
C ALA A 250 -2.00 3.99 -1.44
N ALA A 251 -3.20 3.53 -1.81
CA ALA A 251 -3.99 4.05 -2.92
C ALA A 251 -4.61 5.42 -2.59
N VAL A 252 -3.79 6.47 -2.62
CA VAL A 252 -4.19 7.84 -2.29
C VAL A 252 -4.35 8.66 -3.56
N LYS A 253 -5.51 9.28 -3.75
CA LYS A 253 -5.81 10.07 -4.95
C LYS A 253 -5.01 11.37 -5.03
N LYS A 254 -4.71 11.98 -3.88
CA LYS A 254 -3.98 13.25 -3.77
C LYS A 254 -3.07 13.21 -2.55
N ILE A 255 -1.78 13.44 -2.78
CA ILE A 255 -0.77 13.40 -1.72
C ILE A 255 -1.02 14.46 -0.64
N GLY A 256 -0.64 14.18 0.61
CA GLY A 256 -0.67 15.16 1.69
C GLY A 256 0.35 16.29 1.49
N ARG A 257 0.01 17.50 1.94
CA ARG A 257 0.88 18.68 1.85
C ARG A 257 2.17 18.51 2.64
N ILE A 258 2.11 18.03 3.88
CA ILE A 258 3.29 17.81 4.73
C ILE A 258 4.23 16.78 4.09
N GLY A 259 3.65 15.69 3.60
CA GLY A 259 4.38 14.63 2.89
C GLY A 259 5.15 15.16 1.68
N TYR A 260 4.46 15.92 0.84
CA TYR A 260 5.04 16.57 -0.33
C TYR A 260 6.11 17.61 0.03
N GLU A 261 5.82 18.52 0.97
CA GLU A 261 6.75 19.56 1.39
C GLU A 261 8.05 18.97 1.96
N VAL A 262 7.97 17.91 2.77
CA VAL A 262 9.15 17.19 3.25
C VAL A 262 9.91 16.56 2.09
N ALA A 263 9.24 15.82 1.21
CA ALA A 263 9.89 15.19 0.05
C ALA A 263 10.69 16.22 -0.78
N VAL A 264 10.07 17.35 -1.13
CA VAL A 264 10.74 18.41 -1.91
C VAL A 264 11.88 19.05 -1.12
N SER A 265 11.67 19.36 0.18
CA SER A 265 12.72 19.99 1.01
C SER A 265 13.96 19.11 1.19
N GLU A 266 13.80 17.79 1.15
CA GLU A 266 14.87 16.80 1.30
C GLU A 266 15.44 16.36 -0.07
N GLY A 267 15.02 16.99 -1.17
CA GLY A 267 15.55 16.75 -2.51
C GLY A 267 15.04 15.47 -3.19
N ALA A 268 13.75 15.13 -3.01
CA ALA A 268 13.14 13.98 -3.66
C ALA A 268 13.27 14.01 -5.19
N VAL A 269 13.59 12.87 -5.77
CA VAL A 269 13.61 12.66 -7.22
C VAL A 269 12.77 11.43 -7.56
N VAL A 270 11.93 11.54 -8.59
CA VAL A 270 11.21 10.39 -9.15
C VAL A 270 12.17 9.61 -10.04
N TRP A 271 12.37 8.34 -9.72
CA TRP A 271 13.21 7.46 -10.51
C TRP A 271 12.42 6.81 -11.63
N PRO A 272 13.04 6.57 -12.80
CA PRO A 272 12.37 5.93 -13.93
C PRO A 272 11.72 4.60 -13.55
N ALA A 273 10.44 4.44 -13.92
CA ALA A 273 9.74 3.17 -13.80
C ALA A 273 10.43 2.08 -14.64
N HIS A 274 10.21 0.81 -14.28
CA HIS A 274 10.72 -0.38 -14.99
C HIS A 274 12.25 -0.45 -15.15
N SER A 275 12.99 0.28 -14.32
CA SER A 275 14.45 0.29 -14.30
C SER A 275 14.96 -0.19 -12.95
N VAL A 276 16.15 -0.79 -12.93
CA VAL A 276 16.84 -1.13 -11.70
C VAL A 276 17.81 -0.01 -11.37
N HIS A 277 17.70 0.55 -10.16
CA HIS A 277 18.44 1.73 -9.73
C HIS A 277 19.58 1.36 -8.79
N ASP A 278 20.79 1.79 -9.13
CA ASP A 278 21.93 1.74 -8.21
C ASP A 278 21.74 2.83 -7.14
N VAL A 279 21.46 2.41 -5.91
CA VAL A 279 21.11 3.33 -4.82
C VAL A 279 22.37 3.99 -4.29
N ALA A 280 22.54 5.28 -4.56
CA ALA A 280 23.71 6.02 -4.08
C ALA A 280 23.47 6.62 -2.68
N ALA A 281 24.57 6.93 -1.99
CA ALA A 281 24.51 7.59 -0.70
C ALA A 281 23.81 8.96 -0.82
N ARG A 282 23.03 9.32 0.21
CA ARG A 282 22.32 10.59 0.36
C ARG A 282 21.13 10.81 -0.57
N GLU A 283 20.70 9.83 -1.38
CA GLU A 283 19.56 9.99 -2.29
C GLU A 283 18.20 9.89 -1.57
N LEU A 284 17.19 10.49 -2.18
CA LEU A 284 15.78 10.33 -1.79
C LEU A 284 14.97 10.01 -3.04
N GLY A 285 14.89 8.73 -3.37
CA GLY A 285 14.23 8.22 -4.58
C GLY A 285 12.77 7.87 -4.34
N ILE A 286 11.89 8.26 -5.26
CA ILE A 286 10.51 7.80 -5.31
C ILE A 286 10.37 6.84 -6.49
N ILE A 287 9.89 5.62 -6.23
CA ILE A 287 9.69 4.56 -7.22
C ILE A 287 8.25 4.08 -7.25
N GLU A 288 7.84 3.62 -8.42
CA GLU A 288 6.55 3.01 -8.66
C GLU A 288 6.70 1.48 -8.73
N VAL A 289 5.86 0.76 -7.99
CA VAL A 289 5.90 -0.70 -7.89
C VAL A 289 4.59 -1.28 -8.39
N ASP A 290 4.68 -2.19 -9.35
CA ASP A 290 3.55 -2.91 -9.91
C ASP A 290 2.81 -3.72 -8.83
N GLU A 291 1.49 -3.67 -8.83
CA GLU A 291 0.65 -4.35 -7.85
C GLU A 291 0.84 -5.87 -7.84
N GLY A 292 1.16 -6.48 -8.98
CA GLY A 292 1.46 -7.90 -9.05
C GLY A 292 2.85 -8.25 -8.49
N ALA A 293 3.82 -7.32 -8.55
CA ALA A 293 5.08 -7.45 -7.80
C ALA A 293 4.82 -7.40 -6.29
N VAL A 294 3.94 -6.50 -5.84
CA VAL A 294 3.48 -6.44 -4.45
C VAL A 294 2.84 -7.75 -4.02
N CYS A 295 1.97 -8.33 -4.87
CA CYS A 295 1.35 -9.62 -4.61
C CYS A 295 2.38 -10.74 -4.48
N THR A 296 3.39 -10.77 -5.35
CA THR A 296 4.49 -11.74 -5.29
C THR A 296 5.24 -11.61 -3.97
N ALA A 297 5.58 -10.38 -3.55
CA ALA A 297 6.22 -10.14 -2.26
C ALA A 297 5.36 -10.58 -1.07
N MET A 298 4.04 -10.38 -1.11
CA MET A 298 3.11 -10.87 -0.08
C MET A 298 3.15 -12.39 0.04
N LEU A 299 3.13 -13.11 -1.08
CA LEU A 299 3.18 -14.57 -1.12
C LEU A 299 4.52 -15.08 -0.62
N ASP A 300 5.62 -14.48 -1.08
CA ASP A 300 6.97 -14.86 -0.65
C ASP A 300 7.17 -14.64 0.85
N LEU A 301 6.74 -13.50 1.40
CA LEU A 301 6.79 -13.21 2.84
C LEU A 301 6.01 -14.24 3.66
N TYR A 302 4.84 -14.66 3.17
CA TYR A 302 4.03 -15.68 3.84
C TYR A 302 4.71 -17.06 3.78
N GLN A 303 5.16 -17.47 2.60
CA GLN A 303 5.69 -18.82 2.37
C GLN A 303 7.06 -19.04 3.02
N ASN A 304 7.92 -18.01 3.04
CA ASN A 304 9.30 -18.16 3.50
C ASN A 304 9.51 -17.64 4.93
N GLU A 305 8.88 -16.52 5.29
CA GLU A 305 9.06 -15.89 6.60
C GLU A 305 7.87 -16.09 7.56
N GLY A 306 6.76 -16.68 7.09
CA GLY A 306 5.52 -16.80 7.88
C GLY A 306 4.87 -15.44 8.17
N VAL A 307 5.17 -14.41 7.37
CA VAL A 307 4.70 -13.04 7.58
C VAL A 307 3.45 -12.77 6.76
N ILE A 308 2.36 -12.41 7.44
CA ILE A 308 1.10 -12.00 6.81
C ILE A 308 1.10 -10.48 6.62
N ALA A 309 1.60 -10.03 5.47
CA ALA A 309 1.55 -8.63 5.05
C ALA A 309 0.23 -8.31 4.34
N GLU A 310 -0.25 -7.07 4.51
CA GLU A 310 -1.22 -6.48 3.57
C GLU A 310 -0.49 -5.91 2.33
N PRO A 311 -1.17 -5.55 1.24
CA PRO A 311 -0.51 -5.01 0.04
C PRO A 311 0.42 -3.83 0.32
N ALA A 312 -0.04 -2.81 1.06
CA ALA A 312 0.81 -1.67 1.44
C ALA A 312 1.95 -2.07 2.41
N GLY A 313 1.79 -3.16 3.15
CA GLY A 313 2.81 -3.74 4.02
C GLY A 313 3.95 -4.38 3.23
N ALA A 314 3.66 -5.00 2.08
CA ALA A 314 4.65 -5.69 1.25
C ALA A 314 5.36 -4.77 0.23
N LEU A 315 4.85 -3.55 0.02
CA LEU A 315 5.32 -2.62 -1.01
C LEU A 315 6.82 -2.28 -0.89
N SER A 316 7.34 -2.11 0.33
CA SER A 316 8.77 -1.85 0.57
C SER A 316 9.67 -3.06 0.27
N VAL A 317 9.14 -4.28 0.37
CA VAL A 317 9.87 -5.51 0.03
C VAL A 317 9.81 -5.74 -1.48
N ALA A 318 8.67 -5.53 -2.12
CA ALA A 318 8.52 -5.62 -3.57
C ALA A 318 9.44 -4.63 -4.30
N ALA A 319 9.61 -3.44 -3.75
CA ALA A 319 10.55 -2.43 -4.21
C ALA A 319 12.00 -2.92 -4.34
N LEU A 320 12.45 -3.88 -3.50
CA LEU A 320 13.84 -4.36 -3.52
C LEU A 320 14.26 -4.93 -4.88
N ALA A 321 13.33 -5.47 -5.66
CA ALA A 321 13.62 -6.01 -7.00
C ALA A 321 14.04 -4.92 -8.01
N GLN A 322 13.77 -3.66 -7.71
CA GLN A 322 14.12 -2.51 -8.54
C GLN A 322 15.35 -1.75 -8.02
N LEU A 323 16.02 -2.27 -6.97
CA LEU A 323 17.10 -1.57 -6.28
C LEU A 323 18.35 -2.44 -6.24
N ARG A 324 19.50 -1.80 -6.47
CA ARG A 324 20.83 -2.37 -6.27
C ARG A 324 21.52 -1.61 -5.16
N PHE A 325 22.15 -2.36 -4.27
CA PHE A 325 22.80 -1.83 -3.08
C PHE A 325 24.29 -2.17 -3.11
N GLU A 326 25.08 -1.34 -2.43
CA GLU A 326 26.45 -1.70 -2.12
C GLU A 326 26.48 -2.99 -1.27
N PRO A 327 27.38 -3.94 -1.57
CA PRO A 327 27.49 -5.18 -0.80
C PRO A 327 27.65 -4.93 0.70
N GLY A 328 26.81 -5.58 1.50
CA GLY A 328 26.83 -5.45 2.96
C GLY A 328 26.19 -4.18 3.54
N ALA A 329 25.63 -3.30 2.70
CA ALA A 329 24.83 -2.16 3.15
C ALA A 329 23.67 -2.60 4.04
N THR A 330 23.36 -1.81 5.07
CA THR A 330 22.23 -2.04 5.99
C THR A 330 20.98 -1.44 5.38
N VAL A 331 20.06 -2.31 4.95
CA VAL A 331 18.81 -1.92 4.29
C VAL A 331 17.63 -2.26 5.21
N VAL A 332 16.76 -1.29 5.46
CA VAL A 332 15.53 -1.50 6.24
C VAL A 332 14.31 -1.40 5.33
N CYS A 333 13.48 -2.44 5.30
CA CYS A 333 12.15 -2.40 4.71
C CYS A 333 11.10 -2.22 5.80
N LEU A 334 10.26 -1.20 5.65
CA LEU A 334 9.12 -0.99 6.54
C LEU A 334 7.93 -1.88 6.14
N LEU A 335 7.61 -2.89 6.97
CA LEU A 335 6.37 -3.65 6.85
C LEU A 335 5.26 -2.89 7.56
N SER A 336 4.58 -2.02 6.81
CA SER A 336 3.69 -1.00 7.38
C SER A 336 2.40 -1.54 8.03
N GLY A 337 1.95 -2.73 7.63
CA GLY A 337 0.71 -3.32 8.15
C GLY A 337 0.48 -4.75 7.69
N GLY A 338 -0.44 -5.43 8.39
CA GLY A 338 -0.79 -6.83 8.15
C GLY A 338 -2.29 -7.09 8.11
N ASN A 339 -3.13 -6.07 7.91
CA ASN A 339 -4.60 -6.18 7.96
C ASN A 339 -5.20 -6.67 6.64
N ASN A 340 -4.64 -7.74 6.07
CA ASN A 340 -5.20 -8.39 4.90
C ASN A 340 -6.40 -9.28 5.25
N ASP A 341 -7.31 -9.45 4.29
CA ASP A 341 -8.43 -10.39 4.37
C ASP A 341 -8.07 -11.66 3.59
N VAL A 342 -8.33 -12.83 4.18
CA VAL A 342 -8.02 -14.12 3.55
C VAL A 342 -8.74 -14.28 2.21
N SER A 343 -9.94 -13.73 2.08
CA SER A 343 -10.72 -13.77 0.83
C SER A 343 -10.04 -13.06 -0.35
N ARG A 344 -9.09 -12.15 -0.09
CA ARG A 344 -8.32 -11.46 -1.13
C ARG A 344 -7.19 -12.30 -1.72
N TYR A 345 -6.83 -13.44 -1.12
CA TYR A 345 -5.67 -14.20 -1.59
C TYR A 345 -5.84 -14.80 -2.98
N ASN A 346 -7.08 -15.07 -3.44
CA ASN A 346 -7.30 -15.50 -4.82
C ASN A 346 -6.85 -14.42 -5.81
N GLU A 347 -7.25 -13.16 -5.58
CA GLU A 347 -6.82 -12.01 -6.38
C GLU A 347 -5.30 -11.79 -6.26
N VAL A 348 -4.72 -11.96 -5.07
CA VAL A 348 -3.26 -11.84 -4.84
C VAL A 348 -2.49 -12.89 -5.67
N ILE A 349 -2.92 -14.16 -5.62
CA ILE A 349 -2.29 -15.24 -6.38
C ILE A 349 -2.39 -14.95 -7.87
N GLU A 350 -3.56 -14.56 -8.34
CA GLU A 350 -3.79 -14.23 -9.73
C GLU A 350 -2.92 -13.07 -10.23
N ARG A 351 -2.94 -11.92 -9.55
CA ARG A 351 -2.11 -10.76 -9.92
C ARG A 351 -0.61 -11.09 -9.88
N SER A 352 -0.16 -11.91 -8.93
CA SER A 352 1.23 -12.40 -8.88
C SER A 352 1.58 -13.25 -10.10
N LEU A 353 0.76 -14.23 -10.45
CA LEU A 353 1.02 -15.11 -11.61
C LEU A 353 1.00 -14.34 -12.93
N VAL A 354 0.11 -13.36 -13.07
CA VAL A 354 0.02 -12.48 -14.25
C VAL A 354 1.29 -11.63 -14.35
N HIS A 355 1.71 -11.00 -13.24
CA HIS A 355 2.95 -10.23 -13.19
C HIS A 355 4.19 -11.05 -13.54
N LYS A 356 4.26 -12.29 -13.06
CA LYS A 356 5.35 -13.23 -13.38
C LYS A 356 5.30 -13.74 -14.82
N GLY A 357 4.28 -13.40 -15.60
CA GLY A 357 4.08 -13.89 -16.95
C GLY A 357 3.72 -15.38 -17.01
N LEU A 358 3.18 -15.94 -15.92
CA LEU A 358 2.81 -17.36 -15.82
C LEU A 358 1.33 -17.57 -16.16
N LYS A 359 0.43 -16.66 -15.76
CA LYS A 359 -1.01 -16.82 -16.02
C LYS A 359 -1.49 -15.92 -17.15
N HIS A 360 -2.20 -16.52 -18.11
CA HIS A 360 -2.71 -15.86 -19.31
C HIS A 360 -4.16 -16.28 -19.58
N TYR A 361 -4.95 -15.38 -20.16
CA TYR A 361 -6.35 -15.67 -20.52
C TYR A 361 -6.56 -15.57 -22.02
N PHE A 362 -7.41 -16.45 -22.54
CA PHE A 362 -7.71 -16.56 -23.96
C PHE A 362 -9.20 -16.77 -24.20
N LEU A 363 -9.75 -16.17 -25.24
CA LEU A 363 -11.01 -16.59 -25.84
C LEU A 363 -10.67 -17.60 -26.95
N VAL A 364 -11.09 -18.85 -26.77
CA VAL A 364 -10.83 -19.94 -27.70
C VAL A 364 -12.13 -20.40 -28.33
N ALA A 365 -12.23 -20.31 -29.66
CA ALA A 365 -13.39 -20.80 -30.40
C ALA A 365 -13.27 -22.30 -30.66
N PHE A 366 -13.97 -23.12 -29.87
CA PHE A 366 -14.00 -24.56 -30.04
C PHE A 366 -15.06 -24.98 -31.08
N PRO A 367 -14.72 -25.83 -32.07
CA PRO A 367 -15.72 -26.43 -32.95
C PRO A 367 -16.63 -27.36 -32.14
N GLN A 368 -17.94 -27.40 -32.48
CA GLN A 368 -18.91 -28.26 -31.78
C GLN A 368 -18.83 -29.73 -32.22
N GLU A 369 -17.64 -30.32 -32.16
CA GLU A 369 -17.38 -31.73 -32.47
C GLU A 369 -16.71 -32.47 -31.30
N PRO A 370 -16.94 -33.79 -31.16
CA PRO A 370 -16.30 -34.58 -30.11
C PRO A 370 -14.76 -34.48 -30.16
N GLY A 371 -14.14 -34.28 -29.00
CA GLY A 371 -12.69 -34.28 -28.84
C GLY A 371 -11.97 -32.95 -29.11
N ALA A 372 -12.68 -31.86 -29.40
CA ALA A 372 -12.06 -30.55 -29.63
C ALA A 372 -11.20 -30.04 -28.47
N LEU A 373 -11.71 -30.13 -27.23
CA LEU A 373 -10.94 -29.78 -26.04
C LEU A 373 -9.72 -30.69 -25.86
N ARG A 374 -9.88 -31.99 -26.11
CA ARG A 374 -8.76 -32.94 -26.00
C ARG A 374 -7.63 -32.59 -26.97
N ARG A 375 -7.95 -32.22 -28.21
CA ARG A 375 -6.92 -31.76 -29.16
C ARG A 375 -6.22 -30.49 -28.70
N PHE A 376 -6.94 -29.55 -28.10
CA PHE A 376 -6.30 -28.37 -27.51
C PHE A 376 -5.30 -28.76 -26.40
N LEU A 377 -5.68 -29.69 -25.52
CA LEU A 377 -4.79 -30.21 -24.49
C LEU A 377 -3.57 -30.94 -25.08
N ASP A 378 -3.79 -31.79 -26.08
CA ASP A 378 -2.75 -32.68 -26.62
C ASP A 378 -1.83 -31.97 -27.65
N GLU A 379 -2.34 -30.97 -28.39
CA GLU A 379 -1.64 -30.36 -29.54
C GLU A 379 -1.25 -28.89 -29.31
N VAL A 380 -1.94 -28.16 -28.41
CA VAL A 380 -1.71 -26.72 -28.19
C VAL A 380 -1.02 -26.43 -26.86
N LEU A 381 -1.40 -27.09 -25.77
CA LEU A 381 -0.73 -26.90 -24.49
C LEU A 381 0.65 -27.56 -24.46
N GLY A 382 1.57 -26.93 -23.73
CA GLY A 382 2.86 -27.51 -23.39
C GLY A 382 2.73 -28.60 -22.32
N PRO A 383 3.77 -29.44 -22.15
CA PRO A 383 3.73 -30.55 -21.20
C PRO A 383 3.59 -30.11 -19.73
N ASP A 384 3.97 -28.86 -19.43
CA ASP A 384 3.93 -28.27 -18.08
C ASP A 384 2.90 -27.12 -17.99
N ASP A 385 2.02 -26.97 -18.99
CA ASP A 385 0.98 -25.93 -19.01
C ASP A 385 -0.33 -26.48 -18.39
N ASP A 386 -0.90 -25.76 -17.44
CA ASP A 386 -2.13 -26.12 -16.75
C ASP A 386 -3.31 -25.23 -17.16
N ILE A 387 -4.50 -25.82 -17.29
CA ILE A 387 -5.76 -25.04 -17.40
C ILE A 387 -6.23 -24.68 -16.00
N THR A 388 -6.21 -23.38 -15.69
CA THR A 388 -6.67 -22.84 -14.39
C THR A 388 -8.08 -22.28 -14.44
N LEU A 389 -8.60 -21.98 -15.64
CA LEU A 389 -9.98 -21.55 -15.85
C LEU A 389 -10.50 -22.12 -17.17
N PHE A 390 -11.72 -22.64 -17.16
CA PHE A 390 -12.41 -23.05 -18.38
C PHE A 390 -13.91 -22.74 -18.25
N GLU A 391 -14.34 -21.66 -18.88
CA GLU A 391 -15.76 -21.30 -18.94
C GLU A 391 -16.26 -21.40 -20.37
N TYR A 392 -17.24 -22.28 -20.58
CA TYR A 392 -17.84 -22.52 -21.88
C TYR A 392 -19.34 -22.30 -21.81
N VAL A 393 -19.85 -21.38 -22.64
CA VAL A 393 -21.29 -21.13 -22.75
C VAL A 393 -21.80 -21.82 -24.01
N LYS A 394 -22.52 -22.93 -23.83
CA LYS A 394 -23.17 -23.63 -24.93
C LYS A 394 -24.28 -22.77 -25.51
N ARG A 395 -24.11 -22.28 -26.74
CA ARG A 395 -25.17 -21.61 -27.51
C ARG A 395 -25.75 -22.58 -28.55
N ASN A 396 -27.06 -22.75 -28.54
CA ASN A 396 -27.78 -23.52 -29.57
C ASN A 396 -27.69 -22.77 -30.92
N ASN A 397 -27.57 -23.50 -32.04
CA ASN A 397 -27.45 -22.96 -33.41
C ASN A 397 -26.17 -22.17 -33.74
N ARG A 398 -24.99 -22.61 -33.27
CA ARG A 398 -23.70 -22.12 -33.79
C ARG A 398 -22.73 -23.28 -34.04
N ASP A 399 -21.96 -23.19 -35.13
CA ASP A 399 -20.94 -24.19 -35.49
C ASP A 399 -19.71 -24.17 -34.55
N THR A 400 -19.51 -23.05 -33.84
CA THR A 400 -18.46 -22.85 -32.83
C THR A 400 -19.04 -22.32 -31.52
N GLY A 401 -18.37 -22.62 -30.42
CA GLY A 401 -18.62 -21.99 -29.12
C GLY A 401 -17.35 -21.41 -28.54
N GLU A 402 -17.40 -20.14 -28.16
CA GLU A 402 -16.30 -19.44 -27.48
C GLU A 402 -16.21 -19.96 -26.03
N ALA A 403 -15.00 -20.34 -25.63
CA ALA A 403 -14.65 -20.64 -24.27
C ALA A 403 -13.63 -19.63 -23.77
N LEU A 404 -13.79 -19.16 -22.54
CA LEU A 404 -12.74 -18.48 -21.82
C LEU A 404 -11.81 -19.52 -21.19
N VAL A 405 -10.53 -19.46 -21.54
CA VAL A 405 -9.51 -20.39 -21.08
C VAL A 405 -8.42 -19.61 -20.36
N GLY A 406 -8.20 -19.92 -19.08
CA GLY A 406 -7.04 -19.46 -18.31
C GLY A 406 -5.96 -20.54 -18.34
N VAL A 407 -4.78 -20.18 -18.81
CA VAL A 407 -3.61 -21.08 -18.89
C VAL A 407 -2.54 -20.56 -17.94
N GLU A 408 -2.05 -21.45 -17.07
CA GLU A 408 -0.85 -21.24 -16.26
C GLU A 408 0.32 -21.99 -16.89
N LEU A 409 1.37 -21.27 -17.25
CA LEU A 409 2.57 -21.82 -17.84
C LEU A 409 3.52 -22.32 -16.75
N GLY A 410 4.22 -23.42 -17.02
CA GLY A 410 5.34 -23.86 -16.18
C GLY A 410 6.50 -22.85 -16.15
N ARG A 411 6.73 -22.13 -17.25
CA ARG A 411 7.74 -21.06 -17.34
C ARG A 411 7.23 -19.89 -18.18
N ALA A 412 7.50 -18.66 -17.72
CA ALA A 412 7.08 -17.45 -18.42
C ALA A 412 7.66 -17.32 -19.84
N ALA A 413 8.84 -17.89 -20.08
CA ALA A 413 9.49 -17.89 -21.39
C ALA A 413 8.73 -18.71 -22.45
N ASP A 414 7.84 -19.61 -22.03
CA ASP A 414 7.15 -20.54 -22.94
C ASP A 414 5.90 -19.92 -23.59
N LEU A 415 5.54 -18.69 -23.20
CA LEU A 415 4.39 -17.97 -23.77
C LEU A 415 4.51 -17.84 -25.30
N GLY A 416 5.70 -17.52 -25.82
CA GLY A 416 5.90 -17.39 -27.27
C GLY A 416 5.59 -18.70 -28.01
N ALA A 417 6.07 -19.82 -27.49
CA ALA A 417 5.81 -21.14 -28.05
C ALA A 417 4.33 -21.54 -27.94
N LEU A 418 3.65 -21.19 -26.85
CA LEU A 418 2.20 -21.39 -26.74
C LEU A 418 1.43 -20.60 -27.80
N LEU A 419 1.79 -19.32 -27.99
CA LEU A 419 1.14 -18.45 -28.99
C LEU A 419 1.37 -18.96 -30.42
N GLU A 420 2.56 -19.46 -30.73
CA GLU A 420 2.86 -20.10 -32.02
C GLU A 420 1.96 -21.33 -32.23
N ARG A 421 1.89 -22.24 -31.26
CA ARG A 421 1.01 -23.42 -31.36
C ARG A 421 -0.47 -23.05 -31.47
N MET A 422 -0.92 -21.99 -30.79
CA MET A 422 -2.28 -21.48 -30.92
C MET A 422 -2.56 -20.96 -32.33
N ASN A 423 -1.62 -20.21 -32.92
CA ASN A 423 -1.75 -19.67 -34.28
C ASN A 423 -1.70 -20.75 -35.36
N ASP A 424 -0.88 -21.80 -35.17
CA ASP A 424 -0.76 -22.93 -36.09
C ASP A 424 -1.93 -23.91 -35.96
N SER A 425 -2.69 -23.84 -34.86
CA SER A 425 -3.85 -24.67 -34.64
C SER A 425 -5.02 -24.29 -35.55
N ARG A 426 -6.00 -25.19 -35.69
CA ARG A 426 -7.27 -24.89 -36.37
C ARG A 426 -8.24 -24.07 -35.52
N LEU A 427 -7.86 -23.75 -34.29
CA LEU A 427 -8.69 -23.01 -33.35
C LEU A 427 -8.44 -21.51 -33.54
N HIS A 428 -9.50 -20.72 -33.41
CA HIS A 428 -9.32 -19.28 -33.29
C HIS A 428 -9.10 -18.94 -31.82
N CYS A 429 -7.91 -18.45 -31.50
CA CYS A 429 -7.49 -18.10 -30.15
C CYS A 429 -7.19 -16.60 -30.10
N GLU A 430 -7.90 -15.86 -29.25
CA GLU A 430 -7.63 -14.45 -28.96
C GLU A 430 -7.08 -14.33 -27.54
N ARG A 431 -5.89 -13.78 -27.38
CA ARG A 431 -5.33 -13.49 -26.05
C ARG A 431 -5.97 -12.24 -25.47
N LEU A 432 -6.41 -12.34 -24.22
CA LEU A 432 -6.92 -11.21 -23.47
C LEU A 432 -5.76 -10.53 -22.73
N GLU A 433 -5.34 -9.38 -23.24
CA GLU A 433 -4.23 -8.65 -22.64
C GLU A 433 -4.61 -8.08 -21.26
N PRO A 434 -3.73 -8.22 -20.25
CA PRO A 434 -3.92 -7.61 -18.94
C PRO A 434 -4.26 -6.11 -19.04
N GLY A 435 -5.24 -5.65 -18.26
CA GLY A 435 -5.69 -4.26 -18.26
C GLY A 435 -6.67 -3.87 -19.39
N SER A 436 -6.90 -4.75 -20.37
CA SER A 436 -7.95 -4.53 -21.37
C SER A 436 -9.35 -4.53 -20.72
N PRO A 437 -10.37 -3.87 -21.34
CA PRO A 437 -11.74 -3.92 -20.83
C PRO A 437 -12.29 -5.34 -20.69
N ALA A 438 -11.93 -6.23 -21.62
CA ALA A 438 -12.33 -7.64 -21.57
C ALA A 438 -11.68 -8.36 -20.38
N TYR A 439 -10.39 -8.11 -20.12
CA TYR A 439 -9.70 -8.68 -18.95
C TYR A 439 -10.32 -8.22 -17.63
N ARG A 440 -10.63 -6.93 -17.49
CA ARG A 440 -11.28 -6.37 -16.29
C ARG A 440 -12.71 -6.86 -16.06
N TYR A 441 -13.32 -7.53 -17.03
CA TYR A 441 -14.60 -8.20 -16.83
C TYR A 441 -14.42 -9.59 -16.18
N LEU A 442 -13.24 -10.20 -16.34
CA LEU A 442 -12.92 -11.52 -15.80
C LEU A 442 -12.48 -11.49 -14.34
N THR A 443 -11.76 -10.42 -13.98
CA THR A 443 -11.15 -10.17 -12.66
C THR A 443 -11.88 -9.05 -11.96
#